data_AF-A0A9D5CHG8-F1
#
_entry.id   AF-A0A9D5CHG8-F1
#
_cell.length_a   1.000
_cell.length_b   1.000
_cell.length_c   1.000
_cell.angle_alpha   90.00
_cell.angle_beta   90.00
_cell.angle_gamma   90.00
#
_symmetry.space_group_name_H-M   'P 1'
#
loop_
_entity.id
_entity.type
_entity.pdbx_description
1 polymer ?
#
loop_
_entity_poly.entity_id
_entity_poly.type
_entity_poly.pdbx_seq_one_letter_code
_entity_poly.pdbx_strand_id
1 'polypeptide(L)'
;MGGRVKSDKNRSDGGVRSLWLASNPSKRWGEAFFLLYTPFWLTLCLGIVVPYKLYESFTELEYLLLGLVSAVPSFLIPFVLVGKADSGRHLKDRYWLKAHLWIIIFSYVGNYFWTHYFFTVLGASYTFPSWRMNNVPHTTFLLTHTCFLFYHVISNMTLRRLRNSIADLPHSIRLATETAWILALSYFIAYLETIAISNFPYYDFVDRASMYKVGCLFYAIYFIVSFPMFLRVDEKISAPWDLPRVAVDALGAAMLVTIILDLWRIFLGPIIPVSESKQCVQPGLAWFHLPEST
;
A
#
# COMPACT_ATOMS: atom_id res chain seq x y z
N MET A 1 -7.29 -67.40 -9.79
CA MET A 1 -6.18 -66.45 -9.97
C MET A 1 -6.76 -65.04 -10.02
N GLY A 2 -6.86 -64.38 -8.85
CA GLY A 2 -7.40 -63.03 -8.73
C GLY A 2 -6.28 -61.99 -8.78
N GLY A 3 -6.23 -61.20 -9.85
CA GLY A 3 -5.30 -60.09 -10.01
C GLY A 3 -5.78 -58.87 -9.23
N ARG A 4 -5.04 -58.51 -8.17
CA ARG A 4 -5.29 -57.34 -7.33
C ARG A 4 -4.72 -56.10 -8.03
N VAL A 5 -5.59 -55.28 -8.62
CA VAL A 5 -5.22 -53.95 -9.12
C VAL A 5 -4.88 -53.07 -7.92
N LYS A 6 -3.61 -52.69 -7.79
CA LYS A 6 -3.16 -51.68 -6.82
C LYS A 6 -3.66 -50.31 -7.31
N SER A 7 -4.64 -49.77 -6.60
CA SER A 7 -5.02 -48.36 -6.70
C SER A 7 -3.91 -47.52 -6.09
N ASP A 8 -3.23 -46.73 -6.95
CA ASP A 8 -2.33 -45.68 -6.51
C ASP A 8 -3.15 -44.58 -5.84
N LYS A 9 -3.11 -44.58 -4.50
CA LYS A 9 -3.56 -43.46 -3.68
C LYS A 9 -2.67 -42.26 -4.00
N ASN A 10 -3.23 -41.30 -4.75
CA ASN A 10 -2.78 -39.92 -4.75
C ASN A 10 -2.56 -39.46 -3.30
N ARG A 11 -1.29 -39.40 -2.88
CA ARG A 11 -0.87 -38.69 -1.67
C ARG A 11 -1.05 -37.21 -1.97
N SER A 12 -2.25 -36.70 -1.69
CA SER A 12 -2.45 -35.27 -1.47
C SER A 12 -1.52 -34.86 -0.33
N ASP A 13 -0.54 -34.04 -0.65
CA ASP A 13 0.43 -33.48 0.28
C ASP A 13 -0.33 -32.78 1.43
N GLY A 14 -0.39 -33.45 2.58
CA GLY A 14 -1.18 -33.09 3.76
C GLY A 14 -0.53 -31.97 4.57
N GLY A 15 0.03 -30.96 3.92
CA GLY A 15 0.52 -29.77 4.59
C GLY A 15 -0.66 -28.96 5.11
N VAL A 16 -0.71 -28.72 6.43
CA VAL A 16 -1.67 -27.81 7.07
C VAL A 16 -1.73 -26.52 6.25
N ARG A 17 -2.90 -26.23 5.65
CA ARG A 17 -3.10 -24.98 4.91
C ARG A 17 -2.98 -23.83 5.90
N SER A 18 -1.92 -23.03 5.78
CA SER A 18 -1.82 -21.77 6.52
C SER A 18 -3.02 -20.90 6.14
N LEU A 19 -3.79 -20.49 7.14
CA LEU A 19 -4.91 -19.56 6.95
C LEU A 19 -4.42 -18.12 6.80
N TRP A 20 -3.15 -17.86 7.14
CA TRP A 20 -2.53 -16.55 7.17
C TRP A 20 -1.64 -16.29 5.95
N LEU A 21 -0.92 -17.28 5.43
CA LEU A 21 -0.03 -17.12 4.27
C LEU A 21 -0.58 -17.80 3.01
N ALA A 22 -0.22 -17.30 1.83
CA ALA A 22 -0.90 -17.67 0.60
C ALA A 22 -0.77 -19.17 0.27
N SER A 23 -1.80 -19.72 -0.39
CA SER A 23 -1.75 -21.11 -0.86
C SER A 23 -0.67 -21.31 -1.92
N ASN A 24 -0.51 -20.34 -2.83
CA ASN A 24 0.56 -20.29 -3.83
C ASN A 24 1.94 -20.26 -3.16
N PRO A 25 2.82 -21.27 -3.38
CA PRO A 25 4.11 -21.36 -2.72
C PRO A 25 5.06 -20.18 -2.97
N SER A 26 5.06 -19.60 -4.18
CA SER A 26 5.89 -18.43 -4.52
C SER A 26 5.40 -17.20 -3.75
N LYS A 27 4.08 -16.99 -3.75
CA LYS A 27 3.43 -15.91 -2.98
C LYS A 27 3.68 -16.04 -1.48
N ARG A 28 3.51 -17.25 -0.95
CA ARG A 28 3.76 -17.57 0.46
C ARG A 28 5.17 -17.21 0.89
N TRP A 29 6.14 -17.58 0.07
CA TRP A 29 7.54 -17.27 0.34
C TRP A 29 7.80 -15.77 0.33
N GLY A 30 7.30 -15.05 -0.69
CA GLY A 30 7.47 -13.59 -0.77
C GLY A 30 6.78 -12.84 0.37
N GLU A 31 5.55 -13.21 0.74
CA GLU A 31 4.85 -12.65 1.90
C GLU A 31 5.63 -12.86 3.20
N ALA A 32 6.12 -14.09 3.45
CA ALA A 32 6.94 -14.39 4.61
C ALA A 32 8.25 -13.57 4.60
N PHE A 33 8.89 -13.45 3.45
CA PHE A 33 10.10 -12.64 3.30
C PHE A 33 9.83 -11.17 3.65
N PHE A 34 8.79 -10.55 3.09
CA PHE A 34 8.48 -9.15 3.37
C PHE A 34 8.13 -8.90 4.85
N LEU A 35 7.44 -9.84 5.51
CA LEU A 35 7.17 -9.77 6.95
C LEU A 35 8.46 -9.86 7.77
N LEU A 36 9.34 -10.81 7.46
CA LEU A 36 10.62 -10.98 8.16
C LEU A 36 11.58 -9.81 7.90
N TYR A 37 11.47 -9.17 6.74
CA TYR A 37 12.26 -8.00 6.39
C TYR A 37 11.75 -6.72 7.08
N THR A 38 10.46 -6.66 7.44
CA THR A 38 9.84 -5.47 8.01
C THR A 38 10.53 -4.95 9.29
N PRO A 39 10.88 -5.81 10.28
CA PRO A 39 11.61 -5.38 11.46
C PRO A 39 12.91 -4.63 11.16
N PHE A 40 13.63 -4.97 10.09
CA PHE A 40 14.91 -4.33 9.76
C PHE A 40 14.74 -2.82 9.52
N TRP A 41 13.89 -2.42 8.58
CA TRP A 41 13.72 -1.00 8.23
C TRP A 41 12.92 -0.24 9.30
N LEU A 42 11.99 -0.90 10.01
CA LEU A 42 11.28 -0.31 11.15
C LEU A 42 12.22 -0.01 12.31
N THR A 43 13.09 -0.95 12.68
CA THR A 43 14.10 -0.73 13.72
C THR A 43 15.07 0.37 13.31
N LEU A 44 15.49 0.41 12.04
CA LEU A 44 16.34 1.49 11.54
C LEU A 44 15.65 2.86 11.67
N CYS A 45 14.43 3.01 11.16
CA CYS A 45 13.74 4.31 11.14
C CYS A 45 13.20 4.70 12.52
N LEU A 46 12.34 3.86 13.10
CA LEU A 46 11.59 4.17 14.32
C LEU A 46 12.30 3.72 15.61
N GLY A 47 13.24 2.78 15.52
CA GLY A 47 14.01 2.31 16.68
C GLY A 47 15.36 3.02 16.87
N ILE A 48 15.94 3.57 15.79
CA ILE A 48 17.27 4.19 15.81
C ILE A 48 17.20 5.65 15.35
N VAL A 49 16.85 5.93 14.09
CA VAL A 49 16.94 7.30 13.54
C VAL A 49 16.05 8.29 14.29
N VAL A 50 14.78 7.95 14.54
CA VAL A 50 13.83 8.83 15.21
C VAL A 50 14.14 9.01 16.71
N PRO A 51 14.33 7.95 17.53
CA PRO A 51 14.56 8.12 18.96
C PRO A 51 15.87 8.83 19.32
N TYR A 52 16.93 8.59 18.54
CA TYR A 52 18.23 9.26 18.73
C TYR A 52 18.34 10.58 17.98
N LYS A 53 17.27 11.01 17.30
CA LYS A 53 17.21 12.27 16.53
C LYS A 53 18.34 12.43 15.51
N LEU A 54 18.83 11.33 14.93
CA LEU A 54 19.94 11.36 13.97
C LEU A 54 19.57 12.19 12.73
N TYR A 55 18.28 12.28 12.43
CA TYR A 55 17.73 13.07 11.34
C TYR A 55 18.05 14.58 11.43
N GLU A 56 18.41 15.12 12.61
CA GLU A 56 18.75 16.54 12.77
C GLU A 56 20.07 16.92 12.07
N SER A 57 21.01 15.97 11.93
CA SER A 57 22.31 16.19 11.27
C SER A 57 22.37 15.69 9.83
N PHE A 58 21.29 15.10 9.33
CA PHE A 58 21.25 14.54 7.98
C PHE A 58 21.21 15.64 6.91
N THR A 59 22.07 15.50 5.91
CA THR A 59 21.98 16.23 4.65
C THR A 59 21.10 15.43 3.66
N GLU A 60 20.94 15.95 2.45
CA GLU A 60 20.21 15.30 1.36
C GLU A 60 20.69 13.86 1.11
N LEU A 61 22.00 13.64 1.24
CA LEU A 61 22.61 12.33 1.00
C LEU A 61 22.23 11.32 2.08
N GLU A 62 22.33 11.66 3.36
CA GLU A 62 21.98 10.74 4.46
C GLU A 62 20.50 10.38 4.41
N TYR A 63 19.62 11.33 4.08
CA TYR A 63 18.20 11.02 3.86
C TYR A 63 18.01 10.06 2.67
N LEU A 64 18.69 10.24 1.55
CA LEU A 64 18.59 9.30 0.43
C LEU A 64 19.11 7.91 0.82
N LEU A 65 20.26 7.85 1.50
CA LEU A 65 20.86 6.60 1.96
C LEU A 65 19.95 5.87 2.94
N LEU A 66 19.26 6.58 3.84
CA LEU A 66 18.25 5.97 4.72
C LEU A 66 17.15 5.26 3.93
N GLY A 67 16.64 5.90 2.88
CA GLY A 67 15.66 5.32 1.96
C GLY A 67 16.22 4.12 1.21
N LEU A 68 17.43 4.23 0.67
CA LEU A 68 18.08 3.16 -0.11
C LEU A 68 18.40 1.93 0.74
N VAL A 69 18.95 2.13 1.94
CA VAL A 69 19.23 1.03 2.89
C VAL A 69 17.94 0.33 3.31
N SER A 70 16.83 1.06 3.42
CA SER A 70 15.52 0.47 3.71
C SER A 70 14.92 -0.28 2.52
N ALA A 71 15.04 0.24 1.29
CA ALA A 71 14.34 -0.31 0.14
C ALA A 71 15.16 -1.34 -0.66
N VAL A 72 16.41 -1.05 -0.96
CA VAL A 72 17.23 -1.85 -1.90
C VAL A 72 17.46 -3.29 -1.42
N PRO A 73 17.76 -3.56 -0.13
CA PRO A 73 17.94 -4.94 0.31
C PRO A 73 16.68 -5.79 0.17
N SER A 74 15.49 -5.19 0.19
CA SER A 74 14.24 -5.91 -0.09
C SER A 74 14.20 -6.52 -1.50
N PHE A 75 14.92 -5.93 -2.47
CA PHE A 75 15.11 -6.49 -3.81
C PHE A 75 16.28 -7.46 -3.88
N LEU A 76 17.43 -7.10 -3.29
CA LEU A 76 18.67 -7.86 -3.42
C LEU A 76 18.61 -9.20 -2.69
N ILE A 77 18.01 -9.25 -1.51
CA ILE A 77 17.98 -10.47 -0.70
C ILE A 77 17.22 -11.61 -1.43
N PRO A 78 16.04 -11.40 -2.05
CA PRO A 78 15.36 -12.44 -2.83
C PRO A 78 16.11 -12.97 -4.06
N PHE A 79 17.09 -12.24 -4.59
CA PHE A 79 17.97 -12.77 -5.64
C PHE A 79 18.95 -13.81 -5.10
N VAL A 80 19.45 -13.61 -3.87
CA VAL A 80 20.46 -14.49 -3.25
C VAL A 80 19.79 -15.62 -2.47
N LEU A 81 18.79 -15.30 -1.65
CA LEU A 81 18.01 -16.26 -0.87
C LEU A 81 16.77 -16.67 -1.65
N VAL A 82 16.96 -17.44 -2.73
CA VAL A 82 15.85 -17.89 -3.57
C VAL A 82 14.99 -18.92 -2.82
N GLY A 83 13.69 -18.64 -2.71
CA GLY A 83 12.74 -19.58 -2.13
C GLY A 83 12.70 -20.91 -2.89
N LYS A 84 12.53 -22.03 -2.18
CA LYS A 84 12.48 -23.38 -2.79
C LYS A 84 11.43 -23.48 -3.92
N ALA A 85 10.33 -22.75 -3.80
CA ALA A 85 9.26 -22.70 -4.81
C ALA A 85 9.67 -21.94 -6.11
N ASP A 86 10.71 -21.12 -6.04
CA ASP A 86 11.18 -20.23 -7.09
C ASP A 86 12.52 -20.68 -7.71
N SER A 87 13.16 -21.74 -7.20
CA SER A 87 14.49 -22.20 -7.60
C SER A 87 14.60 -22.56 -9.10
N GLY A 88 13.51 -23.03 -9.70
CA GLY A 88 13.41 -23.31 -11.14
C GLY A 88 12.60 -22.28 -11.95
N ARG A 89 12.19 -21.17 -11.34
CA ARG A 89 11.33 -20.17 -11.99
C ARG A 89 12.14 -19.01 -12.54
N HIS A 90 11.76 -18.55 -13.73
CA HIS A 90 12.23 -17.27 -14.26
C HIS A 90 11.81 -16.13 -13.34
N LEU A 91 12.62 -15.07 -13.28
CA LEU A 91 12.39 -13.93 -12.39
C LEU A 91 10.98 -13.32 -12.55
N LYS A 92 10.53 -13.15 -13.80
CA LYS A 92 9.20 -12.62 -14.14
C LYS A 92 8.03 -13.42 -13.55
N ASP A 93 8.25 -14.69 -13.23
CA ASP A 93 7.23 -15.60 -12.72
C ASP A 93 7.25 -15.72 -11.18
N ARG A 94 8.21 -15.06 -10.52
CA ARG A 94 8.33 -15.04 -9.06
C ARG A 94 7.43 -13.95 -8.48
N TYR A 95 6.68 -14.31 -7.44
CA TYR A 95 5.71 -13.39 -6.82
C TYR A 95 6.38 -12.12 -6.28
N TRP A 96 7.52 -12.24 -5.60
CA TRP A 96 8.17 -11.09 -4.96
C TRP A 96 8.49 -9.98 -5.97
N LEU A 97 8.87 -10.33 -7.21
CA LEU A 97 9.11 -9.35 -8.27
C LEU A 97 7.82 -8.67 -8.72
N LYS A 98 6.72 -9.44 -8.87
CA LYS A 98 5.39 -8.91 -9.22
C LYS A 98 4.85 -8.00 -8.12
N ALA A 99 5.04 -8.38 -6.85
CA ALA A 99 4.66 -7.57 -5.71
C ALA A 99 5.40 -6.23 -5.70
N HIS A 100 6.72 -6.23 -5.95
CA HIS A 100 7.47 -5.00 -6.10
C HIS A 100 6.99 -4.15 -7.28
N LEU A 101 6.79 -4.75 -8.46
CA LEU A 101 6.31 -4.01 -9.62
C LEU A 101 4.98 -3.31 -9.35
N TRP A 102 4.04 -4.02 -8.72
CA TRP A 102 2.74 -3.46 -8.34
C TRP A 102 2.91 -2.27 -7.39
N ILE A 103 3.70 -2.43 -6.32
CA ILE A 103 3.90 -1.40 -5.30
C ILE A 103 4.70 -0.21 -5.85
N ILE A 104 5.73 -0.41 -6.68
CA ILE A 104 6.48 0.67 -7.35
C ILE A 104 5.51 1.53 -8.14
N ILE A 105 4.66 0.92 -8.98
CA ILE A 105 3.72 1.67 -9.81
C ILE A 105 2.74 2.45 -8.93
N PHE A 106 2.09 1.77 -7.99
CA PHE A 106 1.07 2.38 -7.14
C PHE A 106 1.66 3.51 -6.25
N SER A 107 2.80 3.26 -5.61
CA SER A 107 3.48 4.24 -4.76
C SER A 107 4.09 5.39 -5.55
N TYR A 108 4.59 5.15 -6.77
CA TYR A 108 5.06 6.22 -7.66
C TYR A 108 3.90 7.13 -8.04
N VAL A 109 2.74 6.56 -8.40
CA VAL A 109 1.56 7.39 -8.70
C VAL A 109 1.16 8.22 -7.49
N GLY A 110 1.15 7.62 -6.30
CA GLY A 110 0.80 8.34 -5.09
C GLY A 110 1.78 9.42 -4.65
N ASN A 111 3.08 9.19 -4.80
CA ASN A 111 4.08 10.19 -4.44
C ASN A 111 4.26 11.26 -5.53
N TYR A 112 4.05 10.94 -6.81
CA TYR A 112 4.31 11.88 -7.90
C TYR A 112 3.04 12.62 -8.37
N PHE A 113 1.92 11.93 -8.60
CA PHE A 113 0.72 12.54 -9.20
C PHE A 113 -0.28 13.03 -8.15
N TRP A 114 -0.34 12.42 -6.97
CA TRP A 114 -1.30 12.81 -5.91
C TRP A 114 -0.79 13.93 -5.00
N THR A 115 0.30 14.60 -5.37
CA THR A 115 0.89 15.70 -4.60
C THR A 115 -0.08 16.85 -4.38
N HIS A 116 -0.98 17.12 -5.33
CA HIS A 116 -2.03 18.13 -5.15
C HIS A 116 -2.97 17.78 -3.97
N TYR A 117 -3.45 16.54 -3.90
CA TYR A 117 -4.28 16.08 -2.80
C TYR A 117 -3.50 16.14 -1.47
N PHE A 118 -2.24 15.74 -1.50
CA PHE A 118 -1.40 15.74 -0.31
C PHE A 118 -1.08 17.15 0.20
N PHE A 119 -0.58 18.05 -0.64
CA PHE A 119 -0.14 19.38 -0.21
C PHE A 119 -1.28 20.38 -0.10
N THR A 120 -2.30 20.30 -0.96
CA THR A 120 -3.39 21.30 -1.01
C THR A 120 -4.64 20.83 -0.27
N VAL A 121 -5.05 19.57 -0.40
CA VAL A 121 -6.26 19.08 0.27
C VAL A 121 -5.97 18.77 1.74
N LEU A 122 -4.88 18.06 2.03
CA LEU A 122 -4.47 17.73 3.41
C LEU A 122 -3.63 18.79 4.11
N GLY A 123 -3.01 19.71 3.37
CA GLY A 123 -2.11 20.71 3.93
C GLY A 123 -0.83 20.14 4.53
N ALA A 124 -0.36 19.00 4.00
CA ALA A 124 0.93 18.42 4.35
C ALA A 124 2.09 19.24 3.78
N SER A 125 3.28 19.13 4.38
CA SER A 125 4.51 19.65 3.79
C SER A 125 5.74 18.89 4.31
N TYR A 126 6.77 18.79 3.46
CA TYR A 126 8.08 18.26 3.85
C TYR A 126 9.10 19.39 3.89
N THR A 127 9.82 19.54 5.01
CA THR A 127 10.76 20.65 5.23
C THR A 127 12.22 20.21 5.40
N PHE A 128 12.51 18.91 5.42
CA PHE A 128 13.87 18.39 5.56
C PHE A 128 14.69 18.48 4.25
N PRO A 129 16.04 18.57 4.35
CA PRO A 129 16.94 18.54 3.20
C PRO A 129 16.71 17.28 2.37
N SER A 130 16.45 17.45 1.08
CA SER A 130 16.27 16.31 0.18
C SER A 130 16.38 16.72 -1.29
N TRP A 131 16.86 15.79 -2.11
CA TRP A 131 16.53 15.80 -3.52
C TRP A 131 15.05 15.49 -3.69
N ARG A 132 14.37 16.25 -4.55
CA ARG A 132 12.91 16.19 -4.69
C ARG A 132 12.47 15.96 -6.12
N MET A 133 11.31 15.33 -6.23
CA MET A 133 10.57 15.16 -7.47
C MET A 133 9.12 15.58 -7.22
N ASN A 134 8.62 16.57 -7.96
CA ASN A 134 7.32 17.20 -7.70
C ASN A 134 7.12 17.63 -6.22
N ASN A 135 8.15 18.27 -5.65
CA ASN A 135 8.22 18.69 -4.24
C ASN A 135 8.25 17.57 -3.19
N VAL A 136 8.19 16.30 -3.61
CA VAL A 136 8.27 15.14 -2.73
C VAL A 136 9.72 14.64 -2.62
N PRO A 137 10.27 14.47 -1.41
CA PRO A 137 11.62 13.94 -1.18
C PRO A 137 11.82 12.53 -1.74
N HIS A 138 12.93 12.25 -2.43
CA HIS A 138 13.20 10.88 -2.94
C HIS A 138 13.18 9.80 -1.85
N THR A 139 13.58 10.15 -0.62
CA THR A 139 13.50 9.25 0.54
C THR A 139 12.09 8.77 0.81
N THR A 140 11.06 9.60 0.63
CA THR A 140 9.68 9.17 0.89
C THR A 140 9.22 8.17 -0.17
N PHE A 141 9.60 8.32 -1.45
CA PHE A 141 9.32 7.28 -2.46
C PHE A 141 9.87 5.90 -2.05
N LEU A 142 11.10 5.88 -1.53
CA LEU A 142 11.77 4.65 -1.10
C LEU A 142 11.15 4.05 0.17
N LEU A 143 10.84 4.89 1.17
CA LEU A 143 10.21 4.43 2.42
C LEU A 143 8.74 4.03 2.20
N THR A 144 7.99 4.76 1.37
CA THR A 144 6.62 4.39 0.99
C THR A 144 6.61 3.00 0.35
N HIS A 145 7.58 2.68 -0.50
CA HIS A 145 7.66 1.34 -1.11
C HIS A 145 7.78 0.23 -0.06
N THR A 146 8.65 0.38 0.95
CA THR A 146 8.80 -0.61 2.02
C THR A 146 7.59 -0.69 2.94
N CYS A 147 7.03 0.47 3.31
CA CYS A 147 5.81 0.56 4.10
C CYS A 147 4.64 -0.13 3.39
N PHE A 148 4.46 0.15 2.10
CA PHE A 148 3.35 -0.39 1.33
C PHE A 148 3.49 -1.91 1.14
N LEU A 149 4.69 -2.44 0.90
CA LEU A 149 4.88 -3.90 0.92
C LEU A 149 4.39 -4.52 2.22
N PHE A 150 4.76 -3.94 3.37
CA PHE A 150 4.31 -4.41 4.67
C PHE A 150 2.79 -4.32 4.84
N TYR A 151 2.19 -3.14 4.58
CA TYR A 151 0.76 -2.92 4.77
C TYR A 151 -0.09 -3.87 3.92
N HIS A 152 0.30 -4.05 2.67
CA HIS A 152 -0.45 -4.90 1.74
C HIS A 152 -0.27 -6.39 2.06
N VAL A 153 0.88 -6.82 2.59
CA VAL A 153 1.04 -8.20 3.07
C VAL A 153 0.19 -8.44 4.32
N ILE A 154 0.18 -7.53 5.30
CA ILE A 154 -0.71 -7.63 6.47
C ILE A 154 -2.18 -7.66 6.05
N SER A 155 -2.56 -6.81 5.10
CA SER A 155 -3.91 -6.81 4.54
C SER A 155 -4.25 -8.14 3.87
N ASN A 156 -3.37 -8.71 3.05
CA ASN A 156 -3.58 -10.01 2.44
C ASN A 156 -3.82 -11.11 3.48
N MET A 157 -3.00 -11.14 4.54
CA MET A 157 -3.11 -12.13 5.61
C MET A 157 -4.46 -12.04 6.33
N THR A 158 -4.86 -10.82 6.72
CA THR A 158 -6.10 -10.59 7.48
C THR A 158 -7.34 -10.83 6.62
N LEU A 159 -7.35 -10.38 5.36
CA LEU A 159 -8.45 -10.64 4.42
C LEU A 159 -8.61 -12.14 4.14
N ARG A 160 -7.51 -12.89 3.99
CA ARG A 160 -7.57 -14.35 3.82
C ARG A 160 -8.11 -15.05 5.06
N ARG A 161 -7.66 -14.64 6.25
CA ARG A 161 -8.18 -15.16 7.51
C ARG A 161 -9.68 -14.88 7.66
N LEU A 162 -10.09 -13.64 7.39
CA LEU A 162 -11.48 -13.21 7.47
C LEU A 162 -12.37 -14.00 6.52
N ARG A 163 -12.01 -14.07 5.24
CA ARG A 163 -12.75 -14.82 4.21
C ARG A 163 -12.94 -16.29 4.57
N ASN A 164 -11.95 -16.89 5.23
CA ASN A 164 -12.08 -18.26 5.75
C ASN A 164 -13.05 -18.34 6.94
N SER A 165 -12.96 -17.40 7.88
CA SER A 165 -13.84 -17.35 9.06
C SER A 165 -15.32 -17.09 8.74
N ILE A 166 -15.60 -16.45 7.60
CA ILE A 166 -16.98 -16.13 7.16
C ILE A 166 -17.44 -16.99 5.98
N ALA A 167 -16.71 -18.04 5.61
CA ALA A 167 -16.93 -18.79 4.37
C ALA A 167 -18.36 -19.35 4.25
N ASP A 168 -18.90 -19.84 5.37
CA ASP A 168 -20.21 -20.50 5.48
C ASP A 168 -21.37 -19.51 5.68
N LEU A 169 -21.10 -18.21 5.78
CA LEU A 169 -22.14 -17.19 5.96
C LEU A 169 -22.82 -16.81 4.63
N PRO A 170 -24.07 -16.30 4.67
CA PRO A 170 -24.76 -15.75 3.51
C PRO A 170 -23.94 -14.68 2.77
N HIS A 171 -24.11 -14.61 1.43
CA HIS A 171 -23.34 -13.70 0.57
C HIS A 171 -23.35 -12.24 1.05
N SER A 172 -24.52 -11.70 1.42
CA SER A 172 -24.65 -10.31 1.88
C SER A 172 -23.84 -10.05 3.16
N ILE A 173 -23.83 -11.01 4.09
CA ILE A 173 -23.05 -10.89 5.34
C ILE A 173 -21.57 -10.96 5.04
N ARG A 174 -21.14 -11.84 4.12
CA ARG A 174 -19.73 -11.91 3.70
C ARG A 174 -19.26 -10.59 3.09
N LEU A 175 -20.05 -10.04 2.17
CA LEU A 175 -19.74 -8.78 1.51
C LEU A 175 -19.69 -7.62 2.51
N ALA A 176 -20.68 -7.51 3.40
CA ALA A 176 -20.73 -6.47 4.42
C ALA A 176 -19.52 -6.57 5.38
N THR A 177 -19.19 -7.77 5.82
CA THR A 177 -18.08 -8.01 6.76
C THR A 177 -16.73 -7.73 6.11
N GLU A 178 -16.51 -8.20 4.86
CA GLU A 178 -15.28 -7.93 4.13
C GLU A 178 -15.10 -6.44 3.85
N THR A 179 -16.17 -5.75 3.44
CA THR A 179 -16.16 -4.30 3.22
C THR A 179 -15.83 -3.55 4.52
N ALA A 180 -16.52 -3.88 5.62
CA ALA A 180 -16.26 -3.27 6.92
C ALA A 180 -14.81 -3.49 7.38
N TRP A 181 -14.26 -4.68 7.15
CA TRP A 181 -12.86 -4.96 7.48
C TRP A 181 -11.87 -4.16 6.63
N ILE A 182 -12.10 -4.04 5.32
CA ILE A 182 -11.25 -3.22 4.44
C ILE A 182 -11.28 -1.78 4.90
N LEU A 183 -12.46 -1.21 5.18
CA LEU A 183 -12.59 0.16 5.67
C LEU A 183 -11.87 0.36 7.01
N ALA A 184 -12.10 -0.53 7.97
CA ALA A 184 -11.49 -0.46 9.29
C ALA A 184 -9.96 -0.59 9.24
N LEU A 185 -9.44 -1.58 8.51
CA LEU A 185 -8.00 -1.80 8.39
C LEU A 185 -7.32 -0.66 7.65
N SER A 186 -7.94 -0.15 6.58
CA SER A 186 -7.40 0.98 5.80
C SER A 186 -7.28 2.24 6.66
N TYR A 187 -8.33 2.56 7.41
CA TYR A 187 -8.32 3.69 8.35
C TYR A 187 -7.29 3.48 9.45
N PHE A 188 -7.22 2.28 10.03
CA PHE A 188 -6.27 1.95 11.08
C PHE A 188 -4.81 2.13 10.63
N ILE A 189 -4.45 1.64 9.43
CA ILE A 189 -3.10 1.81 8.88
C ILE A 189 -2.79 3.28 8.60
N ALA A 190 -3.70 4.02 7.95
CA ALA A 190 -3.53 5.45 7.68
C ALA A 190 -3.34 6.26 8.98
N TYR A 191 -4.12 5.94 10.02
CA TYR A 191 -4.02 6.57 11.33
C TYR A 191 -2.69 6.24 12.03
N LEU A 192 -2.28 4.97 12.03
CA LEU A 192 -1.00 4.56 12.62
C LEU A 192 0.19 5.21 11.93
N GLU A 193 0.18 5.32 10.60
CA GLU A 193 1.24 6.01 9.86
C GLU A 193 1.29 7.49 10.23
N THR A 194 0.14 8.15 10.33
CA THR A 194 0.05 9.56 10.74
C THR A 194 0.62 9.75 12.16
N ILE A 195 0.32 8.84 13.10
CA ILE A 195 0.92 8.87 14.45
C ILE A 195 2.41 8.58 14.39
N ALA A 196 2.85 7.58 13.64
CA ALA A 196 4.26 7.18 13.58
C ALA A 196 5.15 8.35 13.12
N ILE A 197 4.64 9.18 12.21
CA ILE A 197 5.39 10.32 11.70
C ILE A 197 5.11 11.62 12.47
N SER A 198 4.12 11.65 13.36
CA SER A 198 3.79 12.86 14.15
C SER A 198 4.96 13.40 14.99
N ASN A 199 5.92 12.54 15.34
CA ASN A 199 7.13 12.88 16.10
C ASN A 199 8.29 13.36 15.23
N PHE A 200 8.16 13.30 13.89
CA PHE A 200 9.16 13.80 12.97
C PHE A 200 8.85 15.26 12.62
N PRO A 201 9.64 16.24 13.09
CA PRO A 201 9.29 17.65 13.00
C PRO A 201 9.32 18.21 11.57
N TYR A 202 9.93 17.49 10.62
CA TYR A 202 10.10 17.95 9.24
C TYR A 202 9.05 17.40 8.27
N TYR A 203 8.02 16.73 8.79
CA TYR A 203 6.78 16.46 8.07
C TYR A 203 5.64 17.12 8.85
N ASP A 204 5.15 18.24 8.32
CA ASP A 204 4.22 19.10 9.04
C ASP A 204 2.85 19.17 8.35
N PHE A 205 1.83 19.44 9.16
CA PHE A 205 0.45 19.64 8.72
C PHE A 205 -0.02 21.01 9.19
N VAL A 206 -0.64 21.77 8.29
CA VAL A 206 -1.24 23.07 8.62
C VAL A 206 -2.27 22.95 9.76
N ASP A 207 -3.11 21.92 9.74
CA ASP A 207 -4.04 21.59 10.82
C ASP A 207 -3.93 20.12 11.20
N ARG A 208 -3.12 19.84 12.23
CA ARG A 208 -2.92 18.49 12.77
C ARG A 208 -4.22 17.89 13.31
N ALA A 209 -5.10 18.69 13.92
CA ALA A 209 -6.34 18.19 14.49
C ALA A 209 -7.29 17.70 13.39
N SER A 210 -7.42 18.47 12.30
CA SER A 210 -8.19 18.06 11.12
C SER A 210 -7.54 16.89 10.39
N MET A 211 -6.21 16.82 10.33
CA MET A 211 -5.50 15.66 9.80
C MET A 211 -5.85 14.37 10.57
N TYR A 212 -5.81 14.39 11.91
CA TYR A 212 -6.16 13.22 12.71
C TYR A 212 -7.64 12.82 12.62
N LYS A 213 -8.55 13.79 12.50
CA LYS A 213 -10.01 13.53 12.46
C LYS A 213 -10.50 13.08 11.08
N VAL A 214 -10.06 13.75 10.02
CA VAL A 214 -10.61 13.61 8.66
C VAL A 214 -9.53 13.26 7.65
N GLY A 215 -8.32 13.81 7.80
CA GLY A 215 -7.21 13.55 6.88
C GLY A 215 -6.79 12.08 6.84
N CYS A 216 -6.82 11.37 7.97
CA CYS A 216 -6.60 9.93 8.02
C CYS A 216 -7.61 9.15 7.17
N LEU A 217 -8.88 9.58 7.13
CA LEU A 217 -9.91 8.94 6.30
C LEU A 217 -9.66 9.21 4.81
N PHE A 218 -9.28 10.45 4.46
CA PHE A 218 -8.90 10.78 3.09
C PHE A 218 -7.69 9.95 2.63
N TYR A 219 -6.66 9.83 3.48
CA TYR A 219 -5.50 9.00 3.19
C TYR A 219 -5.85 7.50 3.10
N ALA A 220 -6.78 7.02 3.94
CA ALA A 220 -7.25 5.65 3.91
C ALA A 220 -7.85 5.22 2.57
N ILE A 221 -8.33 6.15 1.72
CA ILE A 221 -8.84 5.86 0.36
C ILE A 221 -7.82 5.08 -0.47
N TYR A 222 -6.52 5.34 -0.27
CA TYR A 222 -5.44 4.64 -0.95
C TYR A 222 -5.56 3.14 -0.69
N PHE A 223 -5.71 2.79 0.59
CA PHE A 223 -5.76 1.43 1.08
C PHE A 223 -7.11 0.74 0.86
N ILE A 224 -8.21 1.50 0.92
CA ILE A 224 -9.56 0.98 0.64
C ILE A 224 -9.60 0.31 -0.74
N VAL A 225 -8.92 0.90 -1.72
CA VAL A 225 -8.80 0.34 -3.07
C VAL A 225 -7.63 -0.63 -3.17
N SER A 226 -6.44 -0.24 -2.69
CA SER A 226 -5.21 -0.98 -2.98
C SER A 226 -5.16 -2.36 -2.32
N PHE A 227 -5.73 -2.51 -1.12
CA PHE A 227 -5.75 -3.76 -0.37
C PHE A 227 -6.45 -4.91 -1.10
N PRO A 228 -7.74 -4.81 -1.45
CA PRO A 228 -8.40 -5.88 -2.19
C PRO A 228 -7.80 -6.07 -3.59
N MET A 229 -7.24 -5.02 -4.20
CA MET A 229 -6.63 -5.10 -5.53
C MET A 229 -5.31 -5.88 -5.50
N PHE A 230 -4.40 -5.56 -4.57
CA PHE A 230 -3.11 -6.23 -4.41
C PHE A 230 -3.26 -7.70 -3.99
N LEU A 231 -4.28 -8.03 -3.18
CA LEU A 231 -4.57 -9.40 -2.78
C LEU A 231 -4.71 -10.33 -3.99
N ARG A 232 -5.18 -9.85 -5.15
CA ARG A 232 -5.40 -10.68 -6.34
C ARG A 232 -4.10 -11.13 -7.03
N VAL A 233 -2.97 -10.45 -6.81
CA VAL A 233 -1.68 -10.80 -7.42
C VAL A 233 -1.30 -12.22 -7.03
N ASP A 234 -1.24 -13.13 -8.02
CA ASP A 234 -0.88 -14.55 -7.87
C ASP A 234 -1.61 -15.31 -6.75
N GLU A 235 -2.80 -14.88 -6.36
CA GLU A 235 -3.58 -15.52 -5.29
C GLU A 235 -4.05 -16.93 -5.68
N LYS A 236 -4.48 -17.09 -6.93
CA LYS A 236 -4.92 -18.37 -7.49
C LYS A 236 -3.77 -19.05 -8.21
N ILE A 237 -3.40 -20.25 -7.76
CA ILE A 237 -2.31 -21.05 -8.36
C ILE A 237 -2.56 -21.35 -9.84
N SER A 238 -3.81 -21.60 -10.22
CA SER A 238 -4.20 -21.95 -11.59
C SER A 238 -4.23 -20.76 -12.56
N ALA A 239 -4.08 -19.52 -12.07
CA ALA A 239 -4.17 -18.32 -12.88
C ALA A 239 -3.07 -17.32 -12.50
N PRO A 240 -1.79 -17.65 -12.73
CA PRO A 240 -0.68 -16.75 -12.46
C PRO A 240 -0.79 -15.48 -13.32
N TRP A 241 -0.34 -14.36 -12.78
CA TRP A 241 -0.28 -13.08 -13.48
C TRP A 241 1.06 -12.92 -14.19
N ASP A 242 1.06 -12.34 -15.37
CA ASP A 242 2.28 -11.84 -16.01
C ASP A 242 2.56 -10.39 -15.60
N LEU A 243 3.76 -9.88 -15.89
CA LEU A 243 4.16 -8.52 -15.52
C LEU A 243 3.26 -7.43 -16.14
N PRO A 244 2.84 -7.53 -17.43
CA PRO A 244 1.90 -6.55 -17.99
C PRO A 244 0.58 -6.47 -17.23
N ARG A 245 -0.02 -7.62 -16.87
CA ARG A 245 -1.24 -7.63 -16.06
C ARG A 245 -1.03 -6.98 -14.70
N VAL A 246 0.09 -7.27 -14.03
CA VAL A 246 0.43 -6.64 -12.74
C VAL A 246 0.49 -5.11 -12.89
N ALA A 247 1.15 -4.61 -13.94
CA ALA A 247 1.30 -3.19 -14.18
C ALA A 247 -0.03 -2.50 -14.49
N VAL A 248 -0.83 -3.06 -15.41
CA VAL A 248 -2.15 -2.53 -15.78
C VAL A 248 -3.08 -2.51 -14.56
N ASP A 249 -3.06 -3.55 -13.75
CA ASP A 249 -3.91 -3.63 -12.56
C ASP A 249 -3.50 -2.62 -11.48
N ALA A 250 -2.20 -2.40 -11.27
CA ALA A 250 -1.70 -1.36 -10.36
C ALA A 250 -2.10 0.05 -10.83
N LEU A 251 -1.98 0.33 -12.14
CA LEU A 251 -2.43 1.59 -12.74
C LEU A 251 -3.95 1.76 -12.61
N GLY A 252 -4.74 0.70 -12.83
CA GLY A 252 -6.18 0.71 -12.65
C GLY A 252 -6.60 0.99 -11.20
N ALA A 253 -5.93 0.38 -10.23
CA ALA A 253 -6.13 0.68 -8.82
C ALA A 253 -5.79 2.13 -8.49
N ALA A 254 -4.67 2.65 -9.01
CA ALA A 254 -4.29 4.04 -8.83
C ALA A 254 -5.30 5.01 -9.47
N MET A 255 -5.81 4.71 -10.67
CA MET A 255 -6.83 5.55 -11.30
C MET A 255 -8.12 5.57 -10.49
N LEU A 256 -8.55 4.43 -9.94
CA LEU A 256 -9.74 4.37 -9.09
C LEU A 256 -9.56 5.20 -7.81
N VAL A 257 -8.40 5.12 -7.15
CA VAL A 257 -8.06 6.02 -6.03
C VAL A 257 -8.16 7.47 -6.47
N THR A 258 -7.53 7.83 -7.59
CA THR A 258 -7.55 9.19 -8.14
C THR A 258 -8.98 9.72 -8.29
N ILE A 259 -9.89 8.91 -8.87
CA ILE A 259 -11.30 9.28 -9.03
C ILE A 259 -11.95 9.56 -7.67
N ILE A 260 -11.75 8.70 -6.68
CA ILE A 260 -12.37 8.87 -5.36
C ILE A 260 -11.80 10.10 -4.63
N LEU A 261 -10.48 10.32 -4.70
CA LEU A 261 -9.84 11.53 -4.15
C LEU A 261 -10.37 12.79 -4.83
N ASP A 262 -10.62 12.74 -6.14
CA ASP A 262 -11.14 13.89 -6.88
C ASP A 262 -12.60 14.20 -6.54
N LEU A 263 -13.43 13.16 -6.39
CA LEU A 263 -14.80 13.31 -5.91
C LEU A 263 -14.80 13.95 -4.51
N TRP A 264 -13.92 13.49 -3.60
CA TRP A 264 -13.77 14.12 -2.30
C TRP A 264 -13.38 15.60 -2.43
N ARG A 265 -12.34 15.90 -3.23
CA ARG A 265 -11.88 17.27 -3.44
C ARG A 265 -13.00 18.18 -3.97
N ILE A 266 -13.78 17.71 -4.93
CA ILE A 266 -14.85 18.49 -5.56
C ILE A 266 -16.04 18.71 -4.61
N PHE A 267 -16.49 17.65 -3.94
CA PHE A 267 -17.74 17.69 -3.15
C PHE A 267 -17.55 18.11 -1.69
N LEU A 268 -16.41 17.78 -1.08
CA LEU A 268 -16.12 18.05 0.33
C LEU A 268 -15.04 19.13 0.51
N GLY A 269 -14.14 19.30 -0.45
CA GLY A 269 -13.10 20.31 -0.40
C GLY A 269 -11.87 19.93 0.44
N PRO A 270 -10.92 20.87 0.61
CA PRO A 270 -9.75 20.70 1.47
C PRO A 270 -10.15 20.66 2.95
N ILE A 271 -9.37 19.93 3.76
CA ILE A 271 -9.56 19.87 5.22
C ILE A 271 -8.88 21.05 5.94
N ILE A 272 -8.17 21.90 5.20
CA ILE A 272 -7.52 23.10 5.71
C ILE A 272 -8.35 24.35 5.37
N PRO A 273 -8.29 25.41 6.20
CA PRO A 273 -8.93 26.68 5.87
C PRO A 273 -8.39 27.25 4.56
N VAL A 274 -9.25 27.49 3.59
CA VAL A 274 -8.88 28.16 2.33
C VAL A 274 -8.85 29.67 2.59
N SER A 275 -7.71 30.32 2.35
CA SER A 275 -7.64 31.79 2.46
C SER A 275 -8.62 32.44 1.49
N GLU A 276 -9.39 33.44 1.93
CA GLU A 276 -10.44 34.12 1.15
C GLU A 276 -9.97 34.61 -0.24
N SER A 277 -8.69 34.95 -0.39
CA SER A 277 -8.06 35.37 -1.66
C SER A 277 -7.88 34.28 -2.72
N LYS A 278 -8.15 33.00 -2.38
CA LYS A 278 -8.03 31.84 -3.29
C LYS A 278 -9.38 31.11 -3.50
N GLN A 279 -10.48 31.68 -3.02
CA GLN A 279 -11.81 31.18 -3.36
C GLN A 279 -12.09 31.47 -4.83
N CYS A 280 -11.79 30.51 -5.71
CA CYS A 280 -12.33 30.53 -7.06
C CYS A 280 -13.86 30.53 -6.97
N VAL A 281 -14.50 31.33 -7.82
CA VAL A 281 -15.95 31.36 -8.02
C VAL A 281 -16.44 29.92 -8.25
N GLN A 282 -17.23 29.41 -7.30
CA GLN A 282 -18.04 28.18 -7.32
C GLN A 282 -17.43 26.96 -8.07
N PRO A 283 -17.05 25.87 -7.39
CA PRO A 283 -16.69 24.61 -8.06
C PRO A 283 -17.96 23.92 -8.59
N GLY A 284 -18.56 24.48 -9.63
CA GLY A 284 -19.55 23.78 -10.44
C GLY A 284 -18.84 22.87 -11.45
N LEU A 285 -19.47 21.74 -11.78
CA LEU A 285 -19.13 21.03 -13.02
C LEU A 285 -19.17 22.05 -14.17
N ALA A 286 -18.12 22.10 -15.00
CA ALA A 286 -17.95 23.09 -16.08
C ALA A 286 -19.14 23.20 -17.07
N TRP A 287 -20.11 22.29 -16.97
CA TRP A 287 -21.26 22.14 -17.86
C TRP A 287 -22.59 22.56 -17.21
N PHE A 288 -22.60 22.86 -15.91
CA PHE A 288 -23.80 23.31 -15.20
C PHE A 288 -23.67 24.80 -14.88
N HIS A 289 -23.88 25.64 -15.88
CA HIS A 289 -24.18 27.05 -15.67
C HIS A 289 -25.68 27.18 -15.37
N LEU A 290 -26.03 27.54 -14.13
CA LEU A 290 -27.36 28.08 -13.85
C LEU A 290 -27.44 29.47 -14.53
N PRO A 291 -28.49 29.76 -15.32
CA PRO A 291 -28.67 31.10 -15.87
C PRO A 291 -28.81 32.09 -14.71
N GLU A 292 -28.03 33.15 -14.73
CA GLU A 292 -28.20 34.26 -13.80
C GLU A 292 -29.60 34.86 -14.04
N SER A 293 -30.46 34.79 -13.02
CA SER A 293 -31.75 35.49 -13.02
C SER A 293 -31.48 36.98 -12.86
N THR A 294 -31.82 37.75 -13.89
CA THR A 294 -31.92 39.22 -13.91
C THR A 294 -32.84 39.77 -12.84
#